data_AF-W8YPT7-F1
#
_entry.id   AF-W8YPT7-F1
#
_cell.length_a   1.000
_cell.length_b   1.000
_cell.length_c   1.000
_cell.angle_alpha   90.00
_cell.angle_beta   90.00
_cell.angle_gamma   90.00
#
_symmetry.space_group_name_H-M   'P 1'
#
loop_
_entity.id
_entity.type
_entity.pdbx_description
1 polymer ?
#
loop_
_entity_poly.entity_id
_entity_poly.type
_entity_poly.pdbx_seq_one_letter_code
_entity_poly.pdbx_strand_id
1 'polypeptide(L)'
;MPAAFSQMPFGAFFGGLFFILLAIAALTSAVSILEVPVAFAMTQWKWSRRKAASIVASVCFVLGIPAALSVTGSLSGFLIFGKTVFDWFDFSTAYLLMPIGGLVVTLFTGYAWKRAGEEAGLAGFWYRAWMVALRYVAPLLILVVLLYSLFVKPV
;
A
#
# COMPACT_ATOMS: atom_id res chain seq x y z
N MET A 1 7.93 -17.84 11.80
CA MET A 1 8.75 -17.00 12.70
C MET A 1 8.82 -17.54 14.13
N PRO A 2 7.71 -17.85 14.84
CA PRO A 2 7.81 -18.33 16.23
C PRO A 2 8.62 -19.63 16.40
N ALA A 3 8.50 -20.57 15.45
CA ALA A 3 9.28 -21.81 15.44
C ALA A 3 10.80 -21.61 15.21
N ALA A 4 11.21 -20.47 14.64
CA ALA A 4 12.63 -20.14 14.50
C ALA A 4 13.19 -19.63 15.84
N PHE A 5 12.42 -18.79 16.55
CA PHE A 5 12.82 -18.32 17.88
C PHE A 5 12.89 -19.44 18.91
N SER A 6 12.02 -20.46 18.84
CA SER A 6 12.07 -21.60 19.76
C SER A 6 13.33 -22.46 19.63
N GLN A 7 14.05 -22.38 18.52
CA GLN A 7 15.33 -23.07 18.33
C GLN A 7 16.54 -22.23 18.75
N MET A 8 16.34 -20.96 19.11
CA MET A 8 17.41 -20.06 19.56
C MET A 8 17.54 -20.08 21.09
N PRO A 9 18.76 -20.03 21.64
CA PRO A 9 18.94 -19.75 23.07
C PRO A 9 18.31 -18.38 23.39
N PHE A 10 17.57 -18.29 24.50
CA PHE A 10 16.78 -17.11 24.88
C PHE A 10 15.72 -16.68 23.85
N GLY A 11 15.16 -17.63 23.08
CA GLY A 11 14.16 -17.38 22.05
C GLY A 11 12.96 -16.51 22.45
N ALA A 12 12.45 -16.65 23.67
CA ALA A 12 11.35 -15.82 24.17
C ALA A 12 11.73 -14.33 24.31
N PHE A 13 12.97 -14.04 24.74
CA PHE A 13 13.48 -12.68 24.86
C PHE A 13 13.61 -12.02 23.49
N PHE A 14 14.30 -12.70 22.55
CA PHE A 14 14.49 -12.18 21.19
C PHE A 14 13.17 -12.11 20.42
N GLY A 15 12.26 -13.08 20.61
CA GLY A 15 10.92 -13.06 20.03
C GLY A 15 10.09 -11.89 20.55
N GLY A 16 10.10 -11.64 21.87
CA GLY A 16 9.41 -10.50 22.47
C GLY A 16 9.93 -9.17 21.94
N LEU A 17 11.25 -8.99 21.90
CA LEU A 17 11.88 -7.78 21.35
C LEU A 17 11.53 -7.58 19.87
N PHE A 18 11.55 -8.65 19.08
CA PHE A 18 11.16 -8.60 17.66
C PHE A 18 9.71 -8.12 17.48
N PHE A 19 8.75 -8.67 18.23
CA PHE A 19 7.35 -8.27 18.10
C PHE A 19 7.09 -6.83 18.58
N ILE A 20 7.83 -6.34 19.59
CA ILE A 20 7.76 -4.93 20.00
C ILE A 20 8.24 -4.03 18.86
N LEU A 21 9.41 -4.33 18.29
CA LEU A 21 9.96 -3.55 17.17
C LEU A 21 9.04 -3.61 15.95
N LEU A 22 8.50 -4.79 15.64
CA LEU A 22 7.54 -4.99 14.55
C LEU A 22 6.25 -4.19 14.78
N ALA A 23 5.73 -4.15 16.01
CA ALA A 23 4.54 -3.38 16.35
C ALA A 23 4.76 -1.87 16.18
N ILE A 24 5.92 -1.36 16.60
CA ILE A 24 6.29 0.05 16.39
C ILE A 24 6.38 0.36 14.89
N ALA A 25 7.04 -0.50 14.11
CA ALA A 25 7.16 -0.33 12.66
C ALA A 25 5.80 -0.41 11.92
N ALA A 26 4.91 -1.30 12.37
CA ALA A 26 3.55 -1.40 11.85
C ALA A 26 2.73 -0.14 12.19
N LEU A 27 2.86 0.39 13.40
CA LEU A 27 2.15 1.59 13.85
C LEU A 27 2.56 2.82 13.02
N THR A 28 3.84 3.05 12.79
CA THR A 28 4.31 4.20 12.00
C THR A 28 3.84 4.12 10.54
N SER A 29 3.85 2.93 9.95
CA SER A 29 3.35 2.69 8.59
C SER A 29 1.84 2.93 8.51
N ALA A 30 1.07 2.45 9.49
CA ALA A 30 -0.37 2.64 9.55
C ALA A 30 -0.75 4.13 9.66
N VAL A 31 -0.02 4.90 10.49
CA VAL A 31 -0.22 6.36 10.60
C VAL A 31 0.06 7.07 9.27
N SER A 32 1.14 6.73 8.57
CA SER A 32 1.47 7.33 7.26
C SER A 32 0.40 7.06 6.21
N ILE A 33 -0.18 5.85 6.19
CA ILE A 33 -1.22 5.48 5.22
C ILE A 33 -2.53 6.19 5.55
N LEU A 34 -2.88 6.32 6.83
CA LEU A 34 -4.11 6.99 7.28
C LEU A 34 -4.08 8.50 7.04
N GLU A 35 -2.90 9.13 7.05
CA GLU A 35 -2.78 10.57 6.82
C GLU A 35 -3.21 10.98 5.40
N VAL A 36 -3.08 10.10 4.39
CA VAL A 36 -3.49 10.40 3.00
C VAL A 36 -4.98 10.75 2.88
N PRO A 37 -5.94 9.88 3.29
CA PRO A 37 -7.37 10.23 3.27
C PRO A 37 -7.74 11.34 4.28
N VAL A 38 -7.01 11.49 5.40
CA VAL A 38 -7.24 12.58 6.35
C VAL A 38 -6.91 13.93 5.73
N ALA A 39 -5.75 14.05 5.08
CA ALA A 39 -5.34 15.25 4.36
C ALA A 39 -6.30 15.58 3.21
N PHE A 40 -6.77 14.56 2.49
CA PHE A 40 -7.81 14.72 1.48
C PHE A 40 -9.12 15.26 2.07
N ALA A 41 -9.63 14.69 3.16
CA ALA A 41 -10.85 15.16 3.81
C ALA A 41 -10.71 16.59 4.37
N MET A 42 -9.53 16.95 4.88
CA MET A 42 -9.25 18.31 5.36
C MET A 42 -9.24 19.33 4.21
N THR A 43 -8.65 18.99 3.07
CA THR A 43 -8.53 19.91 1.92
C THR A 43 -9.83 20.00 1.12
N GLN A 44 -10.43 18.85 0.78
CA GLN A 44 -11.61 18.79 -0.07
C GLN A 44 -12.92 19.07 0.68
N TRP A 45 -13.07 18.52 1.89
CA TRP A 45 -14.30 18.66 2.68
C TRP A 45 -14.18 19.68 3.82
N LYS A 46 -13.01 20.32 3.98
CA LYS A 46 -12.75 21.34 5.01
C LYS A 46 -13.03 20.86 6.44
N TRP A 47 -12.86 19.56 6.70
CA TRP A 47 -13.04 19.00 8.05
C TRP A 47 -11.88 19.41 8.97
N SER A 48 -12.16 19.52 10.27
CA SER A 48 -11.10 19.66 11.28
C SER A 48 -10.30 18.35 11.38
N ARG A 49 -8.99 18.45 11.66
CA ARG A 49 -8.09 17.29 11.73
C ARG A 49 -8.62 16.18 12.63
N ARG A 50 -9.10 16.54 13.83
CA ARG A 50 -9.63 15.58 14.81
C ARG A 50 -10.83 14.81 14.26
N LYS A 51 -11.75 15.51 13.58
CA LYS A 51 -12.94 14.92 12.96
C LYS A 51 -12.55 13.99 11.79
N ALA A 52 -11.66 14.45 10.92
CA ALA A 52 -11.19 13.66 9.78
C ALA A 52 -10.50 12.36 10.24
N ALA A 53 -9.54 12.47 11.16
CA ALA A 53 -8.83 11.32 11.69
C ALA A 53 -9.76 10.31 12.38
N SER A 54 -10.69 10.78 13.23
CA SER A 54 -11.58 9.86 13.95
C SER A 54 -12.55 9.13 13.02
N ILE A 55 -13.11 9.82 12.02
CA ILE A 55 -14.04 9.23 11.06
C ILE A 55 -13.31 8.23 10.16
N VAL A 56 -12.18 8.63 9.58
CA VAL A 56 -11.38 7.75 8.71
C VAL A 56 -10.93 6.51 9.47
N ALA A 57 -10.39 6.67 10.69
CA ALA A 57 -9.99 5.53 11.52
C ALA A 57 -11.15 4.59 11.82
N SER A 58 -12.33 5.12 12.15
CA SER A 58 -13.53 4.33 12.43
C SER A 58 -13.99 3.55 11.20
N VAL A 59 -13.99 4.19 10.02
CA VAL A 59 -14.34 3.53 8.76
C VAL A 59 -13.33 2.41 8.44
N CYS A 60 -12.03 2.68 8.54
CA CYS A 60 -10.99 1.67 8.35
C CYS A 60 -11.14 0.49 9.33
N PHE A 61 -11.45 0.77 10.60
CA PHE A 61 -11.68 -0.26 11.61
C PHE A 61 -12.86 -1.16 11.24
N VAL A 62 -14.01 -0.56 10.89
CA VAL A 62 -15.22 -1.31 10.50
C VAL A 62 -14.98 -2.15 9.24
N LEU A 63 -14.28 -1.61 8.24
CA LEU A 63 -13.92 -2.36 7.02
C LEU A 63 -12.88 -3.45 7.27
N GLY A 64 -12.02 -3.28 8.28
CA GLY A 64 -11.02 -4.27 8.67
C GLY A 64 -11.61 -5.50 9.36
N ILE A 65 -12.75 -5.38 10.06
CA ILE A 65 -13.41 -6.50 10.74
C ILE A 65 -13.74 -7.67 9.79
N PRO A 66 -14.49 -7.50 8.69
CA PRO A 66 -14.81 -8.60 7.78
C PRO A 66 -13.55 -9.17 7.11
N ALA A 67 -12.55 -8.33 6.81
CA ALA A 67 -11.28 -8.79 6.27
C ALA A 67 -10.55 -9.72 7.28
N ALA A 68 -10.39 -9.30 8.53
CA ALA A 68 -9.76 -10.09 9.59
C ALA A 68 -10.50 -11.40 9.87
N LEU A 69 -11.84 -11.36 9.91
CA LEU A 69 -12.67 -12.55 10.14
C LEU A 69 -12.64 -13.54 8.97
N SER A 70 -12.34 -13.08 7.76
CA SER A 70 -12.27 -13.95 6.58
C SER A 70 -11.02 -14.85 6.54
N VAL A 71 -9.95 -14.49 7.27
CA VAL A 71 -8.68 -15.24 7.27
C VAL A 71 -8.69 -16.41 8.25
N THR A 72 -9.22 -16.22 9.47
CA THR A 72 -9.16 -17.22 10.56
C THR A 72 -10.48 -17.41 11.31
N GLY A 73 -11.55 -16.70 10.92
CA GLY A 73 -12.81 -16.65 11.67
C GLY A 73 -13.97 -17.40 11.01
N SER A 74 -15.18 -17.14 11.51
CA SER A 74 -16.45 -17.72 11.06
C SER A 74 -16.81 -17.39 9.59
N LEU A 75 -16.16 -16.39 8.99
CA LEU A 75 -16.33 -16.00 7.60
C LEU A 75 -15.33 -16.70 6.65
N SER A 76 -14.47 -17.59 7.14
CA SER A 76 -13.50 -18.34 6.31
C SER A 76 -14.15 -19.20 5.23
N GLY A 77 -15.40 -19.64 5.44
CA GLY A 77 -16.20 -20.34 4.41
C GLY A 77 -16.95 -19.43 3.45
N PHE A 78 -17.00 -18.11 3.72
CA PHE A 78 -17.68 -17.14 2.87
C PHE A 78 -16.74 -16.68 1.75
N LEU A 79 -16.67 -17.50 0.70
CA LEU A 79 -15.86 -17.25 -0.48
C LEU A 79 -16.71 -16.52 -1.53
N ILE A 80 -16.27 -15.33 -1.93
CA ILE A 80 -16.84 -14.61 -3.07
C ILE A 80 -15.95 -14.95 -4.27
N PHE A 81 -16.50 -15.63 -5.28
CA PHE A 81 -15.73 -16.13 -6.44
C PHE A 81 -14.45 -16.91 -6.06
N GLY A 82 -14.51 -17.72 -5.01
CA GLY A 82 -13.37 -18.54 -4.56
C GLY A 82 -12.27 -17.78 -3.80
N LYS A 83 -12.47 -16.50 -3.49
CA LYS A 83 -11.56 -15.67 -2.69
C LYS A 83 -12.20 -15.20 -1.40
N THR A 84 -11.40 -15.04 -0.35
CA THR A 84 -11.86 -14.45 0.92
C THR A 84 -12.08 -12.95 0.76
N VAL A 85 -12.77 -12.31 1.72
CA VAL A 85 -12.95 -10.85 1.71
C VAL A 85 -11.59 -10.13 1.80
N PHE A 86 -10.65 -10.66 2.60
CA PHE A 86 -9.29 -10.13 2.67
C PHE A 86 -8.58 -10.20 1.31
N ASP A 87 -8.65 -11.34 0.62
CA ASP A 87 -8.01 -11.52 -0.68
C ASP A 87 -8.58 -10.57 -1.73
N TRP A 88 -9.87 -10.25 -1.66
CA TRP A 88 -10.49 -9.26 -2.55
C TRP A 88 -9.96 -7.85 -2.32
N PHE A 89 -9.79 -7.44 -1.05
CA PHE A 89 -9.17 -6.17 -0.71
C PHE A 89 -7.70 -6.12 -1.14
N ASP A 90 -6.94 -7.18 -0.89
CA ASP A 90 -5.56 -7.30 -1.33
C ASP A 90 -5.44 -7.25 -2.85
N PHE A 91 -6.27 -8.02 -3.58
CA PHE A 91 -6.29 -8.02 -5.04
C PHE A 91 -6.56 -6.63 -5.61
N SER A 92 -7.62 -5.98 -5.13
CA SER A 92 -8.05 -4.67 -5.62
C SER A 92 -7.00 -3.58 -5.36
N THR A 93 -6.36 -3.62 -4.19
CA THR A 93 -5.39 -2.60 -3.81
C THR A 93 -4.01 -2.87 -4.42
N ALA A 94 -3.46 -4.07 -4.22
CA ALA A 94 -2.09 -4.38 -4.57
C ALA A 94 -1.87 -4.64 -6.06
N TYR A 95 -2.84 -5.21 -6.75
CA TYR A 95 -2.68 -5.62 -8.15
C TYR A 95 -3.37 -4.69 -9.15
N LEU A 96 -4.34 -3.88 -8.70
CA LEU A 96 -5.04 -2.92 -9.57
C LEU A 96 -4.71 -1.48 -9.20
N LEU A 97 -5.10 -1.02 -8.01
CA LEU A 97 -5.00 0.40 -7.64
C LEU A 97 -3.54 0.89 -7.58
N MET A 98 -2.62 0.13 -6.98
CA MET A 98 -1.21 0.52 -6.92
C MET A 98 -0.55 0.62 -8.31
N PRO A 99 -0.64 -0.39 -9.19
CA PRO A 99 -0.11 -0.28 -10.55
C PRO A 99 -0.76 0.83 -11.38
N ILE A 100 -2.09 0.97 -11.35
CA ILE A 100 -2.79 2.02 -12.09
C ILE A 100 -2.37 3.41 -11.58
N GLY A 101 -2.31 3.60 -10.25
CA GLY A 101 -1.83 4.84 -9.66
C GLY A 101 -0.40 5.17 -10.07
N GLY A 102 0.49 4.17 -10.05
CA GLY A 102 1.85 4.32 -10.55
C GLY A 102 1.93 4.69 -12.03
N LEU A 103 1.08 4.08 -12.88
CA LEU A 103 1.01 4.40 -14.30
C LEU A 103 0.58 5.85 -14.54
N VAL A 104 -0.46 6.30 -13.83
CA VAL A 104 -0.93 7.69 -13.93
C VAL A 104 0.16 8.67 -13.48
N VAL A 105 0.82 8.40 -12.35
CA VAL A 105 1.90 9.26 -11.85
C VAL A 105 3.10 9.30 -12.80
N THR A 106 3.52 8.16 -13.33
CA THR A 106 4.67 8.09 -14.26
C THR A 106 4.38 8.80 -15.59
N LEU A 107 3.19 8.61 -16.15
CA LEU A 107 2.77 9.29 -17.37
C LEU A 107 2.62 10.81 -17.14
N PHE A 108 2.03 11.22 -16.03
CA PHE A 108 1.88 12.64 -15.69
C PHE A 108 3.24 13.32 -15.51
N THR A 109 4.10 12.77 -14.66
CA THR A 109 5.42 13.35 -14.38
C THR A 109 6.34 13.27 -15.60
N GLY A 110 6.30 12.18 -16.36
CA GLY A 110 7.11 11.99 -17.55
C GLY A 110 6.72 12.92 -18.70
N TYR A 111 5.43 13.09 -18.98
CA TYR A 111 4.94 13.75 -20.21
C TYR A 111 4.24 15.09 -19.98
N ALA A 112 3.45 15.25 -18.91
CA ALA A 112 2.64 16.44 -18.69
C ALA A 112 3.36 17.50 -17.83
N TRP A 113 4.17 17.09 -16.86
CA TRP A 113 4.77 17.99 -15.89
C TRP A 113 6.11 18.57 -16.36
N LYS A 114 6.09 19.80 -16.89
CA LYS A 114 7.28 20.47 -17.43
C LYS A 114 8.34 20.87 -16.38
N ARG A 115 7.95 21.08 -15.13
CA ARG A 115 8.82 21.52 -14.02
C ARG A 115 9.25 20.38 -13.07
N ALA A 116 8.96 19.12 -13.42
CA ALA A 116 9.24 17.99 -12.56
C ALA A 116 10.72 17.86 -12.14
N GLY A 117 11.65 18.20 -13.04
CA GLY A 117 13.09 18.15 -12.75
C GLY A 117 13.57 19.18 -11.74
N GLU A 118 13.02 20.39 -11.80
CA GLU A 118 13.35 21.48 -10.88
C GLU A 118 12.88 21.15 -9.47
N GLU A 119 11.64 20.69 -9.33
CA GLU A 119 11.03 20.32 -8.05
C GLU A 119 11.68 19.05 -7.46
N ALA A 120 12.18 18.15 -8.30
CA ALA A 120 12.95 16.99 -7.85
C ALA A 120 14.38 17.34 -7.40
N GLY A 121 14.85 18.57 -7.65
CA GLY A 121 16.22 18.97 -7.35
C GLY A 121 17.29 18.23 -8.16
N LEU A 122 16.93 17.65 -9.31
CA LEU A 122 17.82 16.86 -10.16
C LEU A 122 18.37 17.69 -11.31
N ALA A 123 19.66 17.52 -11.61
CA ALA A 123 20.33 18.23 -12.70
C ALA A 123 21.15 17.30 -13.61
N GLY A 124 21.40 17.77 -14.84
CA GLY A 124 22.31 17.13 -15.79
C GLY A 124 21.94 15.70 -16.17
N PHE A 125 22.89 14.77 -16.00
CA PHE A 125 22.73 13.36 -16.33
C PHE A 125 21.62 12.68 -15.51
N TRP A 126 21.57 12.92 -14.21
CA TRP A 126 20.60 12.28 -13.30
C TRP A 126 19.17 12.67 -13.62
N TYR A 127 18.93 13.93 -14.03
CA TYR A 127 17.63 14.35 -14.52
C TYR A 127 17.22 13.60 -15.79
N ARG A 128 18.12 13.48 -16.78
CA ARG A 128 17.84 12.74 -18.02
C ARG A 128 17.56 11.27 -17.75
N ALA A 129 18.38 10.62 -16.92
CA ALA A 129 18.20 9.22 -16.54
C ALA A 129 16.85 8.99 -15.85
N TRP A 130 16.50 9.86 -14.89
CA TRP A 130 15.21 9.81 -14.19
C TRP A 130 14.02 10.03 -15.14
N MET A 131 14.11 11.01 -16.04
CA MET A 131 13.05 11.26 -17.04
C MET A 131 12.88 10.11 -18.03
N VAL A 132 13.97 9.47 -18.47
CA VAL A 132 13.91 8.27 -19.32
C VAL A 132 13.26 7.12 -18.55
N ALA A 133 13.61 6.95 -17.27
CA ALA A 133 12.99 5.95 -16.41
C ALA A 133 11.48 6.20 -16.27
N LEU A 134 11.05 7.43 -16.01
CA LEU A 134 9.62 7.78 -15.87
C LEU A 134 8.83 7.73 -17.19
N ARG A 135 9.45 8.06 -18.33
CA ARG A 135 8.76 8.07 -19.63
C ARG A 135 8.63 6.69 -20.26
N TYR A 136 9.59 5.80 -20.02
CA TYR A 136 9.70 4.54 -20.74
C TYR A 136 9.80 3.33 -19.82
N VAL A 137 10.78 3.31 -18.90
CA VAL A 137 11.09 2.10 -18.12
C VAL A 137 9.97 1.78 -17.12
N ALA A 138 9.63 2.73 -16.25
CA ALA A 138 8.61 2.57 -15.22
C ALA A 138 7.22 2.26 -15.79
N PRO A 139 6.67 3.03 -16.76
CA PRO A 139 5.36 2.71 -17.32
C PRO A 139 5.34 1.35 -18.04
N LEU A 140 6.41 0.97 -18.74
CA LEU A 140 6.51 -0.35 -19.38
C LEU A 140 6.51 -1.48 -18.34
N LEU A 141 7.32 -1.38 -17.29
CA LEU A 141 7.37 -2.39 -16.23
C LEU A 141 6.03 -2.51 -15.49
N ILE A 142 5.38 -1.38 -15.20
CA ILE A 142 4.06 -1.35 -14.57
C ILE A 142 3.02 -2.04 -15.47
N LEU A 143 3.03 -1.77 -16.78
CA LEU A 143 2.16 -2.45 -17.74
C LEU A 143 2.40 -3.96 -17.76
N VAL A 144 3.66 -4.40 -17.76
CA VAL A 144 4.00 -5.83 -17.70
C VAL A 144 3.45 -6.47 -16.42
N VAL A 145 3.64 -5.83 -15.25
CA VAL A 145 3.13 -6.34 -13.98
C VAL A 145 1.60 -6.40 -13.97
N LEU A 146 0.93 -5.39 -14.53
CA LEU A 146 -0.53 -5.34 -14.59
C LEU A 146 -1.08 -6.45 -15.50
N LEU A 147 -0.47 -6.67 -16.67
CA LEU A 147 -0.82 -7.78 -17.56
C LEU A 147 -0.57 -9.14 -16.87
N TYR A 148 0.59 -9.31 -16.24
CA TYR A 148 0.89 -10.55 -15.50
C TYR A 148 -0.14 -10.83 -14.40
N SER A 149 -0.53 -9.79 -13.66
CA SER A 149 -1.50 -9.89 -12.57
C SER A 149 -2.90 -10.27 -13.06
N LEU A 150 -3.29 -9.86 -14.27
CA LEU A 150 -4.57 -10.20 -14.88
C LEU A 150 -4.58 -11.59 -15.55
N PHE A 151 -3.47 -12.01 -16.18
CA PHE A 151 -3.42 -13.23 -16.98
C PHE A 151 -2.93 -14.47 -16.23
N VAL A 152 -2.09 -14.32 -15.19
CA VAL A 152 -1.41 -15.47 -14.54
C VAL A 152 -1.99 -15.82 -13.17
N LYS A 153 -2.57 -14.86 -12.45
CA LYS A 153 -3.36 -15.16 -11.24
C LYS A 153 -4.85 -15.15 -11.60
N PRO A 154 -5.49 -16.32 -11.80
CA PRO A 154 -6.92 -16.33 -12.03
C PRO A 154 -7.64 -15.74 -10.81
N VAL A 155 -8.52 -14.78 -11.09
CA VAL A 155 -9.56 -14.29 -10.18
C VAL A 155 -10.36 -15.46 -9.65
#